data_AF-A0A950SS53-F1
#
_entry.id   AF-A0A950SS53-F1
#
_cell.length_a   1.000
_cell.length_b   1.000
_cell.length_c   1.000
_cell.angle_alpha   90.00
_cell.angle_beta   90.00
_cell.angle_gamma   90.00
#
_symmetry.space_group_name_H-M   'P 1'
#
loop_
_entity.id
_entity.type
_entity.pdbx_description
1 polymer ?
#
loop_
_entity_poly.entity_id
_entity_poly.type
_entity_poly.pdbx_seq_one_letter_code
_entity_poly.pdbx_strand_id
1 'polypeptide(L)'
;MMADAALAGERTNALPGWCGGLFHGLAARLAAEGERWVLWLPVFFGAGIGIYFVLKVEPPLWPGFVGTVAGAGAAWAARRYPGWREAALAFTVLAAGFALMRETAGERQTPMLQRRLGAVAVSGRVVDIDLVERGWRIVIEADPLPGLDAADQPRRLRVHIPPSSGELSPGDRVSLKAVLHPVPAQILPGGRDFQRELYFAGIAAVGYAFGAAHRSGGPDDSRGWREELRKLRTEMTRRIAAVLPGSAGGVASALITGKRGTISEETKQSFRDSGLSHLLAIAGLHLGLVGAFVFFAVRGGLALIPSIALRYPIKKIAAGLTLVVLACYLLISGAAIPTQRAFVMNGIVFTAILIDRLRISMRICAIAAAVVLVVDPSVLVGVSFQMSFGAVVALIAVYETYGS
;
A
#
# COMPACT_ATOMS: atom_id res chain seq x y z
N MET A 1 -18.67 71.78 -18.43
CA MET A 1 -20.14 71.74 -18.28
C MET A 1 -20.60 70.54 -19.10
N MET A 2 -20.45 69.33 -18.57
CA MET A 2 -21.36 68.67 -17.61
C MET A 2 -22.68 68.26 -18.25
N ALA A 3 -23.03 67.00 -17.99
CA ALA A 3 -24.29 66.31 -18.26
C ALA A 3 -24.53 65.86 -19.70
N ASP A 4 -24.15 64.61 -20.01
CA ASP A 4 -25.07 63.60 -20.56
C ASP A 4 -24.34 62.29 -20.88
N ALA A 5 -24.27 61.42 -19.87
CA ALA A 5 -24.13 59.97 -20.05
C ALA A 5 -24.34 59.24 -18.71
N ALA A 6 -25.33 59.68 -17.92
CA ALA A 6 -25.91 58.86 -16.87
C ALA A 6 -27.06 58.09 -17.53
N LEU A 7 -26.82 56.82 -17.89
CA LEU A 7 -27.81 55.75 -18.14
C LEU A 7 -27.14 54.62 -18.94
N ALA A 8 -26.32 53.82 -18.28
CA ALA A 8 -26.04 52.45 -18.72
C ALA A 8 -25.83 51.62 -17.47
N GLY A 9 -26.94 51.05 -17.00
CA GLY A 9 -27.03 50.34 -15.74
C GLY A 9 -26.00 49.24 -15.60
N GLU A 10 -25.51 49.15 -14.38
CA GLU A 10 -24.96 47.97 -13.74
C GLU A 10 -25.66 46.70 -14.24
N ARG A 11 -24.97 45.92 -15.07
CA ARG A 11 -25.21 44.49 -15.22
C ARG A 11 -23.98 43.75 -14.75
N THR A 12 -23.67 43.88 -13.46
CA THR A 12 -22.90 42.85 -12.78
C THR A 12 -23.76 41.60 -12.73
N ASN A 13 -23.31 40.56 -13.42
CA ASN A 13 -23.88 39.21 -13.43
C ASN A 13 -24.11 38.70 -12.00
N ALA A 14 -25.29 38.99 -11.44
CA ALA A 14 -25.78 38.34 -10.26
C ALA A 14 -26.14 36.91 -10.66
N LEU A 15 -25.38 35.95 -10.12
CA LEU A 15 -25.74 34.54 -10.18
C LEU A 15 -27.21 34.38 -9.73
N PRO A 16 -28.03 33.60 -10.46
CA PRO A 16 -29.45 33.50 -10.17
C PRO A 16 -29.71 33.04 -8.71
N GLY A 17 -30.69 33.63 -8.03
CA GLY A 17 -30.92 33.50 -6.58
C GLY A 17 -31.15 32.08 -6.04
N TRP A 18 -31.59 31.15 -6.90
CA TRP A 18 -31.68 29.72 -6.57
C TRP A 18 -30.32 29.04 -6.29
N CYS A 19 -29.24 29.47 -6.96
CA CYS A 19 -27.89 29.00 -6.69
C CYS A 19 -27.44 29.54 -5.33
N GLY A 20 -27.67 30.82 -5.04
CA GLY A 20 -27.34 31.43 -3.75
C GLY A 20 -28.00 30.73 -2.57
N GLY A 21 -29.27 30.31 -2.70
CA GLY A 21 -30.01 29.57 -1.68
C GLY A 21 -29.54 28.13 -1.49
N LEU A 22 -29.22 27.41 -2.58
CA LEU A 22 -28.62 26.08 -2.52
C LEU A 22 -27.22 26.12 -1.89
N PHE A 23 -26.37 27.06 -2.30
CA PHE A 23 -25.03 27.23 -1.75
C PHE A 23 -25.06 27.67 -0.27
N HIS A 24 -25.98 28.55 0.12
CA HIS A 24 -26.18 28.88 1.54
C HIS A 24 -26.71 27.70 2.35
N GLY A 25 -27.65 26.92 1.81
CA GLY A 25 -28.16 25.72 2.47
C GLY A 25 -27.09 24.65 2.66
N LEU A 26 -26.22 24.45 1.66
CA LEU A 26 -25.09 23.53 1.73
C LEU A 26 -24.04 24.03 2.74
N ALA A 27 -23.72 25.33 2.72
CA ALA A 27 -22.79 25.96 3.65
C ALA A 27 -23.29 25.91 5.10
N ALA A 28 -24.59 26.07 5.33
CA ALA A 28 -25.21 25.96 6.66
C ALA A 28 -25.16 24.51 7.19
N ARG A 29 -25.40 23.51 6.33
CA ARG A 29 -25.27 22.09 6.72
C ARG A 29 -23.81 21.69 6.96
N LEU A 30 -22.87 22.17 6.13
CA LEU A 30 -21.44 21.95 6.35
C LEU A 30 -20.94 22.60 7.65
N ALA A 31 -21.45 23.79 7.99
CA ALA A 31 -21.14 24.45 9.26
C ALA A 31 -21.70 23.69 10.47
N ALA A 32 -22.90 23.10 10.36
CA ALA A 32 -23.47 22.24 11.41
C ALA A 32 -22.66 20.95 11.63
N GLU A 33 -22.04 20.43 10.57
CA GLU A 33 -21.14 19.26 10.63
C GLU A 33 -19.69 19.60 11.03
N GLY A 34 -19.35 20.86 11.26
CA GLY A 34 -17.98 21.31 11.55
C GLY A 34 -17.32 20.64 12.75
N GLU A 35 -18.10 20.28 13.79
CA GLU A 35 -17.58 19.53 14.94
C GLU A 35 -17.20 18.08 14.59
N ARG A 36 -17.76 17.54 13.50
CA ARG A 36 -17.52 16.19 12.97
C ARG A 36 -16.51 16.19 11.82
N TRP A 37 -15.81 17.29 11.57
CA TRP A 37 -14.84 17.43 10.47
C TRP A 37 -13.83 16.28 10.38
N VAL A 38 -13.35 15.79 11.53
CA VAL A 38 -12.41 14.66 11.63
C VAL A 38 -12.96 13.39 10.97
N LEU A 39 -14.28 13.18 10.96
CA LEU A 39 -14.92 12.02 10.35
C LEU A 39 -14.93 12.09 8.82
N TRP A 40 -15.00 13.31 8.27
CA TRP A 40 -15.05 13.55 6.83
C TRP A 40 -13.66 13.57 6.18
N LEU A 41 -12.61 13.75 6.99
CA LEU A 41 -11.22 13.79 6.52
C LEU A 41 -10.84 12.57 5.64
N PRO A 42 -11.01 11.30 6.07
CA PRO A 42 -10.71 10.15 5.21
C PRO A 42 -11.63 10.03 4.00
N VAL A 43 -12.86 10.55 4.07
CA VAL A 43 -13.83 10.52 2.95
C VAL A 43 -13.36 11.45 1.84
N PHE A 44 -13.06 12.72 2.15
CA PHE A 44 -12.57 13.68 1.15
C PHE A 44 -11.19 13.30 0.62
N PHE A 45 -10.30 12.84 1.50
CA PHE A 45 -8.96 12.40 1.12
C PHE A 45 -9.04 11.17 0.19
N GLY A 46 -9.86 10.19 0.56
CA GLY A 46 -10.16 9.02 -0.27
C GLY A 46 -10.83 9.39 -1.59
N ALA A 47 -11.76 10.34 -1.61
CA ALA A 47 -12.37 10.81 -2.85
C ALA A 47 -11.32 11.40 -3.82
N GLY A 48 -10.36 12.17 -3.31
CA GLY A 48 -9.23 12.69 -4.10
C GLY A 48 -8.38 11.59 -4.74
N ILE A 49 -8.01 10.58 -3.94
CA ILE A 49 -7.31 9.38 -4.43
C ILE A 49 -8.18 8.63 -5.46
N GLY A 50 -9.48 8.49 -5.21
CA GLY A 50 -10.42 7.81 -6.10
C GLY A 50 -10.54 8.49 -7.47
N ILE A 51 -10.59 9.83 -7.49
CA ILE A 51 -10.59 10.63 -8.73
C ILE A 51 -9.37 10.31 -9.58
N TYR A 52 -8.19 10.17 -8.97
CA TYR A 52 -6.97 9.77 -9.69
C TYR A 52 -7.15 8.44 -10.45
N PHE A 53 -7.77 7.43 -9.81
CA PHE A 53 -7.98 6.11 -10.42
C PHE A 53 -9.10 6.09 -11.49
N VAL A 54 -9.98 7.09 -11.50
CA VAL A 54 -11.02 7.24 -12.54
C VAL A 54 -10.44 7.84 -13.82
N LEU A 55 -9.34 8.60 -13.72
CA LEU A 55 -8.70 9.20 -14.88
C LEU A 55 -8.02 8.13 -15.74
N LYS A 56 -8.32 8.16 -17.05
CA LYS A 56 -7.74 7.26 -18.05
C LYS A 56 -6.34 7.67 -18.51
N VAL A 57 -5.94 8.89 -18.19
CA VAL A 57 -4.67 9.49 -18.59
C VAL A 57 -3.96 9.94 -17.33
N GLU A 58 -2.64 9.73 -17.25
CA GLU A 58 -1.84 10.20 -16.13
C GLU A 58 -1.90 11.74 -16.07
N PRO A 59 -2.53 12.33 -15.04
CA PRO A 59 -2.60 13.77 -14.91
C PRO A 59 -1.20 14.33 -14.60
N PRO A 60 -0.89 15.60 -14.91
CA PRO A 60 0.33 16.23 -14.43
C PRO A 60 0.30 16.40 -12.89
N LEU A 61 1.45 16.67 -12.26
CA LEU A 61 1.57 16.86 -10.80
C LEU A 61 0.93 18.16 -10.30
N TRP A 62 0.97 19.22 -11.13
CA TRP A 62 0.58 20.57 -10.74
C TRP A 62 -0.89 20.74 -10.30
N PRO A 63 -1.92 20.07 -10.87
CA PRO A 63 -3.31 20.31 -10.50
C PRO A 63 -3.60 19.94 -9.05
N GLY A 64 -2.99 18.86 -8.55
CA GLY A 64 -3.11 18.45 -7.16
C GLY A 64 -2.50 19.49 -6.22
N PHE A 65 -1.24 19.85 -6.45
CA PHE A 65 -0.51 20.80 -5.60
C PHE A 65 -1.15 22.20 -5.61
N VAL A 66 -1.48 22.73 -6.80
CA VAL A 66 -2.15 24.03 -6.96
C VAL A 66 -3.53 23.99 -6.30
N GLY A 67 -4.28 22.90 -6.46
CA GLY A 67 -5.57 22.71 -5.79
C GLY A 67 -5.44 22.73 -4.27
N THR A 68 -4.43 22.07 -3.69
CA THR A 68 -4.19 22.08 -2.24
C THR A 68 -3.84 23.48 -1.73
N VAL A 69 -2.94 24.20 -2.42
CA VAL A 69 -2.54 25.56 -2.03
C VAL A 69 -3.70 26.55 -2.17
N ALA A 70 -4.43 26.50 -3.28
CA ALA A 70 -5.58 27.35 -3.52
C ALA A 70 -6.70 27.08 -2.50
N GLY A 71 -6.97 25.82 -2.17
CA GLY A 71 -7.92 25.43 -1.14
C GLY A 71 -7.54 25.97 0.24
N ALA A 72 -6.27 25.83 0.63
CA ALA A 72 -5.77 26.35 1.91
C ALA A 72 -5.86 27.88 1.98
N GLY A 73 -5.53 28.57 0.89
CA GLY A 73 -5.69 30.02 0.76
C GLY A 73 -7.16 30.46 0.86
N ALA A 74 -8.06 29.75 0.20
CA ALA A 74 -9.50 29.99 0.28
C ALA A 74 -10.05 29.74 1.70
N ALA A 75 -9.59 28.69 2.38
CA ALA A 75 -9.98 28.40 3.76
C ALA A 75 -9.51 29.50 4.72
N TRP A 76 -8.30 30.03 4.51
CA TRP A 76 -7.77 31.15 5.29
C TRP A 76 -8.52 32.46 5.02
N ALA A 77 -8.83 32.77 3.76
CA ALA A 77 -9.62 33.94 3.38
C ALA A 77 -11.06 33.86 3.91
N ALA A 78 -11.67 32.67 3.87
CA ALA A 78 -13.01 32.39 4.37
C ALA A 78 -13.08 32.17 5.89
N ARG A 79 -12.01 32.47 6.66
CA ARG A 79 -12.00 32.27 8.14
C ARG A 79 -13.15 32.95 8.90
N ARG A 80 -13.75 33.98 8.31
CA ARG A 80 -14.91 34.71 8.85
C ARG A 80 -16.28 34.12 8.44
N TYR A 81 -16.29 33.16 7.51
CA TYR A 81 -17.50 32.54 6.96
C TYR A 81 -17.43 31.02 7.16
N PRO A 82 -17.97 30.48 8.27
CA PRO A 82 -17.73 29.09 8.68
C PRO A 82 -18.10 28.06 7.60
N GLY A 83 -19.23 28.20 6.91
CA GLY A 83 -19.61 27.26 5.85
C GLY A 83 -18.66 27.24 4.64
N TRP A 84 -18.16 28.41 4.21
CA TRP A 84 -17.18 28.51 3.12
C TRP A 84 -15.81 28.00 3.53
N ARG A 85 -15.42 28.19 4.79
CA ARG A 85 -14.19 27.63 5.36
C ARG A 85 -14.22 26.10 5.30
N GLU A 86 -15.30 25.46 5.75
CA GLU A 86 -15.42 24.00 5.72
C GLU A 86 -15.42 23.45 4.29
N ALA A 87 -16.11 24.12 3.35
CA ALA A 87 -16.05 23.74 1.93
C ALA A 87 -14.63 23.84 1.35
N ALA A 88 -13.89 24.92 1.68
CA ALA A 88 -12.51 25.11 1.25
C ALA A 88 -11.55 24.08 1.88
N LEU A 89 -11.74 23.72 3.15
CA LEU A 89 -10.99 22.65 3.79
C LEU A 89 -11.28 21.29 3.13
N ALA A 90 -12.53 21.01 2.74
CA ALA A 90 -12.89 19.76 2.07
C ALA A 90 -12.16 19.63 0.74
N PHE A 91 -12.18 20.71 -0.03
CA PHE A 91 -11.46 20.80 -1.30
C PHE A 91 -9.95 20.64 -1.10
N THR A 92 -9.38 21.26 -0.07
CA THR A 92 -7.94 21.15 0.26
C THR A 92 -7.55 19.69 0.53
N VAL A 93 -8.33 18.99 1.35
CA VAL A 93 -8.09 17.58 1.71
C VAL A 93 -8.25 16.66 0.49
N LEU A 94 -9.25 16.91 -0.35
CA LEU A 94 -9.45 16.19 -1.60
C LEU A 94 -8.28 16.39 -2.57
N ALA A 95 -7.87 17.64 -2.79
CA ALA A 95 -6.73 17.96 -3.65
C ALA A 95 -5.41 17.36 -3.12
N ALA A 96 -5.23 17.35 -1.79
CA ALA A 96 -4.07 16.72 -1.16
C ALA A 96 -4.04 15.20 -1.37
N GLY A 97 -5.19 14.51 -1.27
CA GLY A 97 -5.29 13.08 -1.58
C GLY A 97 -4.94 12.77 -3.03
N PHE A 98 -5.41 13.61 -3.96
CA PHE A 98 -5.06 13.50 -5.39
C PHE A 98 -3.56 13.74 -5.64
N ALA A 99 -3.00 14.80 -5.04
CA ALA A 99 -1.59 15.15 -5.17
C ALA A 99 -0.68 14.03 -4.66
N LEU A 100 -0.96 13.50 -3.46
CA LEU A 100 -0.22 12.40 -2.86
C LEU A 100 -0.25 11.14 -3.74
N MET A 101 -1.42 10.77 -4.27
CA MET A 101 -1.53 9.61 -5.16
C MET A 101 -0.72 9.81 -6.45
N ARG A 102 -0.76 11.02 -7.02
CA ARG A 102 0.00 11.34 -8.24
C ARG A 102 1.51 11.35 -8.01
N GLU A 103 1.97 11.85 -6.87
CA GLU A 103 3.38 11.81 -6.47
C GLU A 103 3.85 10.37 -6.25
N THR A 104 3.06 9.58 -5.50
CA THR A 104 3.32 8.16 -5.25
C THR A 104 3.37 7.35 -6.56
N ALA A 105 2.52 7.68 -7.53
CA ALA A 105 2.56 7.09 -8.85
C ALA A 105 3.84 7.49 -9.61
N GLY A 106 4.24 8.77 -9.52
CA GLY A 106 5.46 9.33 -10.11
C GLY A 106 6.76 8.65 -9.66
N GLU A 107 6.93 8.45 -8.35
CA GLU A 107 8.14 7.81 -7.80
C GLU A 107 8.25 6.32 -8.16
N ARG A 108 7.11 5.67 -8.39
CA ARG A 108 7.03 4.24 -8.71
C ARG A 108 6.98 3.96 -10.21
N GLN A 109 6.98 5.00 -11.07
CA GLN A 109 6.99 4.80 -12.52
C GLN A 109 8.25 4.04 -12.92
N THR A 110 8.04 2.85 -13.46
CA THR A 110 9.07 2.15 -14.21
C THR A 110 8.59 2.10 -15.66
N PRO A 111 9.41 2.51 -16.64
CA PRO A 111 9.07 2.37 -18.05
C PRO A 111 8.71 0.91 -18.32
N MET A 112 7.42 0.64 -18.61
CA MET A 112 6.97 -0.72 -18.88
C MET A 112 7.44 -1.13 -20.26
N LEU A 113 7.94 -2.35 -20.38
CA LEU A 113 8.35 -2.87 -21.67
C LEU A 113 7.12 -2.98 -22.58
N GLN A 114 7.11 -2.27 -23.69
CA GLN A 114 5.98 -2.21 -24.62
C GLN A 114 6.00 -3.34 -25.66
N ARG A 115 7.20 -3.83 -26.00
CA ARG A 115 7.41 -4.84 -27.04
C ARG A 115 8.14 -6.06 -26.51
N ARG A 116 7.87 -7.22 -27.09
CA ARG A 116 8.68 -8.42 -26.82
C ARG A 116 10.11 -8.17 -27.28
N LEU A 117 11.07 -8.44 -26.41
CA LEU A 117 12.48 -8.54 -26.78
C LEU A 117 12.83 -10.01 -26.95
N GLY A 118 13.52 -10.32 -28.04
CA GLY A 118 14.05 -11.66 -28.32
C GLY A 118 15.12 -12.09 -27.30
N ALA A 119 15.95 -13.05 -27.66
CA ALA A 119 17.04 -13.49 -26.78
C ALA A 119 18.06 -12.36 -26.60
N VAL A 120 17.93 -11.61 -25.52
CA VAL A 120 18.77 -10.46 -25.17
C VAL A 120 19.67 -10.83 -23.99
N ALA A 121 20.90 -10.31 -24.00
CA ALA A 121 21.78 -10.40 -22.84
C ALA A 121 21.27 -9.46 -21.75
N VAL A 122 20.95 -10.03 -20.59
CA VAL A 122 20.51 -9.32 -19.40
C VAL A 122 21.60 -9.48 -18.35
N SER A 123 22.20 -8.36 -17.95
CA SER A 123 23.05 -8.27 -16.77
C SER A 123 22.38 -7.41 -15.71
N GLY A 124 22.66 -7.69 -14.44
CA GLY A 124 22.15 -6.88 -13.36
C GLY A 124 22.32 -7.51 -12.00
N ARG A 125 21.78 -6.84 -10.98
CA ARG A 125 21.80 -7.30 -9.60
C ARG A 125 20.53 -8.06 -9.28
N VAL A 126 20.65 -9.22 -8.66
CA VAL A 126 19.51 -9.95 -8.13
C VAL A 126 18.98 -9.21 -6.89
N VAL A 127 17.75 -8.70 -6.99
CA VAL A 127 17.04 -8.03 -5.89
C VAL A 127 16.28 -9.03 -5.03
N ASP A 128 15.63 -10.01 -5.64
CA ASP A 128 14.84 -11.02 -4.92
C ASP A 128 14.86 -12.35 -5.67
N ILE A 129 14.71 -13.45 -4.92
CA ILE A 129 14.71 -14.81 -5.45
C ILE A 129 13.56 -15.58 -4.81
N ASP A 130 12.69 -16.17 -5.63
CA ASP A 130 11.67 -17.10 -5.19
C ASP A 130 11.95 -18.49 -5.76
N LEU A 131 12.01 -19.50 -4.89
CA LEU A 131 12.10 -20.89 -5.30
C LEU A 131 10.74 -21.32 -5.88
N VAL A 132 10.74 -21.89 -7.09
CA VAL A 132 9.54 -22.41 -7.75
C VAL A 132 9.70 -23.89 -8.06
N GLU A 133 8.60 -24.62 -8.31
CA GLU A 133 8.66 -26.06 -8.59
C GLU A 133 9.68 -26.47 -9.66
N ARG A 134 9.89 -25.61 -10.68
CA ARG A 134 10.78 -25.86 -11.81
C ARG A 134 11.92 -24.86 -11.94
N GLY A 135 12.61 -24.57 -10.83
CA GLY A 135 13.80 -23.71 -10.83
C GLY A 135 13.61 -22.51 -9.92
N TRP A 136 13.97 -21.32 -10.43
CA TRP A 136 13.92 -20.10 -9.61
C TRP A 136 13.28 -18.96 -10.39
N ARG A 137 12.54 -18.13 -9.68
CA ARG A 137 12.05 -16.84 -10.20
C ARG A 137 12.87 -15.75 -9.54
N ILE A 138 13.64 -15.03 -10.35
CA ILE A 138 14.50 -13.95 -9.87
C ILE A 138 13.96 -12.60 -10.33
N VAL A 139 14.10 -11.59 -9.47
CA VAL A 139 13.89 -10.19 -9.81
C VAL A 139 15.27 -9.56 -9.95
N ILE A 140 15.58 -9.08 -11.14
CA ILE A 140 16.87 -8.46 -11.48
C ILE A 140 16.64 -6.97 -11.61
N GLU A 141 17.42 -6.17 -10.89
CA GLU A 141 17.63 -4.76 -11.22
C GLU A 141 18.63 -4.71 -12.38
N ALA A 142 18.10 -4.41 -13.56
CA ALA A 142 18.80 -4.61 -14.81
C ALA A 142 19.75 -3.44 -15.11
N ASP A 143 20.94 -3.77 -15.60
CA ASP A 143 21.77 -2.81 -16.30
C ASP A 143 21.09 -2.46 -17.65
N PRO A 144 21.49 -1.35 -18.32
CA PRO A 144 20.88 -0.94 -19.57
C PRO A 144 20.83 -2.06 -20.61
N LEU A 145 19.62 -2.39 -21.07
CA LEU A 145 19.39 -3.41 -22.07
C LEU A 145 19.76 -2.87 -23.47
N PRO A 146 20.45 -3.68 -24.29
CA PRO A 146 20.76 -3.29 -25.65
C PRO A 146 19.48 -3.22 -26.51
N GLY A 147 19.37 -2.19 -27.36
CA GLY A 147 18.22 -1.98 -28.25
C GLY A 147 17.03 -1.26 -27.62
N LEU A 148 17.21 -0.63 -26.46
CA LEU A 148 16.25 0.29 -25.83
C LEU A 148 16.91 1.65 -25.57
N ASP A 149 16.14 2.71 -25.78
CA ASP A 149 16.56 4.08 -25.44
C ASP A 149 16.60 4.28 -23.93
N ALA A 150 17.37 5.26 -23.46
CA ALA A 150 17.55 5.55 -22.03
C ALA A 150 16.23 5.79 -21.28
N ALA A 151 15.21 6.33 -21.96
CA ALA A 151 13.88 6.60 -21.40
C ALA A 151 13.03 5.33 -21.22
N ASP A 152 13.29 4.28 -21.99
CA ASP A 152 12.52 3.03 -22.00
C ASP A 152 13.20 1.92 -21.21
N GLN A 153 14.32 2.22 -20.53
CA GLN A 153 15.09 1.24 -19.77
C GLN A 153 14.28 0.75 -18.55
N PRO A 154 13.92 -0.54 -18.48
CA PRO A 154 13.21 -1.09 -17.34
C PRO A 154 14.12 -1.17 -16.12
N ARG A 155 13.69 -0.65 -14.97
CA ARG A 155 14.48 -0.73 -13.72
C ARG A 155 14.58 -2.17 -13.21
N ARG A 156 13.48 -2.93 -13.21
CA ARG A 156 13.47 -4.32 -12.74
C ARG A 156 12.76 -5.27 -13.69
N LEU A 157 13.33 -6.46 -13.81
CA LEU A 157 12.87 -7.55 -14.66
C LEU A 157 12.59 -8.77 -13.80
N ARG A 158 11.49 -9.47 -14.05
CA ARG A 158 11.19 -10.75 -13.38
C ARG A 158 11.41 -11.90 -14.34
N VAL A 159 12.45 -12.70 -14.11
CA VAL A 159 12.89 -13.76 -15.02
C VAL A 159 12.82 -15.12 -14.33
N HIS A 160 12.29 -16.12 -15.03
CA HIS A 160 12.39 -17.52 -14.62
C HIS A 160 13.70 -18.13 -15.11
N ILE A 161 14.49 -18.71 -14.21
CA ILE A 161 15.75 -19.37 -14.51
C ILE A 161 15.67 -20.88 -14.22
N PRO A 162 16.35 -21.72 -15.03
CA PRO A 162 16.35 -23.16 -14.81
C PRO A 162 17.13 -23.52 -13.53
N PRO A 163 16.82 -24.68 -12.91
CA PRO A 163 17.50 -25.16 -11.70
C PRO A 163 19.00 -25.42 -11.90
N SER A 164 19.47 -25.56 -13.14
CA SER A 164 20.88 -25.70 -13.50
C SER A 164 21.73 -24.43 -13.26
N SER A 165 21.11 -23.31 -12.89
CA SER A 165 21.78 -22.00 -12.78
C SER A 165 22.67 -21.80 -11.54
N GLY A 166 23.04 -22.88 -10.84
CA GLY A 166 23.76 -22.81 -9.58
C GLY A 166 22.97 -22.14 -8.46
N GLU A 167 23.58 -22.04 -7.29
CA GLU A 167 22.96 -21.38 -6.13
C GLU A 167 23.20 -19.87 -6.19
N LEU A 168 22.13 -19.11 -6.39
CA LEU A 168 22.14 -17.65 -6.41
C LEU A 168 21.57 -17.11 -5.10
N SER A 169 22.15 -16.01 -4.62
CA SER A 169 21.65 -15.28 -3.47
C SER A 169 21.18 -13.88 -3.88
N PRO A 170 20.20 -13.31 -3.15
CA PRO A 170 19.94 -11.88 -3.21
C PRO A 170 21.26 -11.10 -3.06
N GLY A 171 21.44 -10.09 -3.91
CA GLY A 171 22.62 -9.23 -3.97
C GLY A 171 23.66 -9.64 -5.01
N ASP A 172 23.60 -10.88 -5.52
CA ASP A 172 24.54 -11.34 -6.54
C ASP A 172 24.37 -10.60 -7.87
N ARG A 173 25.48 -10.40 -8.59
CA ARG A 173 25.43 -9.96 -9.99
C ARG A 173 25.36 -11.17 -10.90
N VAL A 174 24.40 -11.14 -11.81
CA VAL A 174 24.14 -12.22 -12.75
C VAL A 174 24.15 -11.70 -14.18
N SER A 175 24.59 -12.56 -15.09
CA SER A 175 24.49 -12.38 -16.53
C SER A 175 23.82 -13.60 -17.13
N LEU A 176 22.76 -13.37 -17.90
CA LEU A 176 21.98 -14.42 -18.54
C LEU A 176 21.41 -13.95 -19.88
N LYS A 177 21.07 -14.88 -20.76
CA LYS A 177 20.28 -14.58 -21.95
C LYS A 177 18.83 -14.85 -21.63
N ALA A 178 17.93 -13.90 -21.87
CA ALA A 178 16.50 -14.07 -21.62
C ALA A 178 15.66 -13.55 -22.78
N VAL A 179 14.47 -14.11 -22.93
CA VAL A 179 13.40 -13.50 -23.72
C VAL A 179 12.50 -12.75 -22.75
N LEU A 180 12.26 -11.48 -23.06
CA LEU A 180 11.45 -10.59 -22.23
C LEU A 180 10.14 -10.29 -22.94
N HIS A 181 9.06 -10.40 -22.19
CA HIS A 181 7.70 -10.12 -22.63
C HIS A 181 7.16 -8.89 -21.89
N PRO A 182 6.32 -8.08 -22.57
CA PRO A 182 5.53 -7.06 -21.89
C PRO A 182 4.66 -7.73 -20.82
N VAL A 183 4.43 -7.01 -19.72
CA VAL A 183 3.51 -7.49 -18.68
C VAL A 183 2.09 -7.53 -19.27
N PRO A 184 1.38 -8.68 -19.21
CA PRO A 184 0.08 -8.80 -19.83
C PRO A 184 -0.92 -7.84 -19.19
N ALA A 185 -1.69 -7.15 -20.03
CA ALA A 185 -2.77 -6.29 -19.60
C ALA A 185 -3.90 -7.10 -18.92
N GLN A 186 -4.79 -6.38 -18.23
CA GLN A 186 -5.95 -6.97 -17.57
C GLN A 186 -6.82 -7.75 -18.58
N ILE A 187 -7.01 -9.05 -18.32
CA ILE A 187 -7.73 -9.97 -19.22
C ILE A 187 -9.26 -9.83 -19.06
N LEU A 188 -9.73 -9.54 -17.85
CA LEU A 188 -11.16 -9.43 -17.54
C LEU A 188 -11.46 -8.04 -16.96
N PRO A 189 -12.37 -7.24 -17.58
CA PRO A 189 -12.81 -5.96 -17.03
C PRO A 189 -13.34 -6.12 -15.59
N GLY A 190 -12.84 -5.31 -14.65
CA GLY A 190 -13.18 -5.40 -13.22
C GLY A 190 -12.49 -6.55 -12.46
N GLY A 191 -11.79 -7.44 -13.15
CA GLY A 191 -10.94 -8.47 -12.55
C GLY A 191 -9.62 -7.93 -11.95
N ARG A 192 -8.79 -8.85 -11.46
CA ARG A 192 -7.48 -8.51 -10.89
C ARG A 192 -6.55 -7.95 -11.97
N ASP A 193 -6.04 -6.75 -11.74
CA ASP A 193 -5.08 -6.07 -12.64
C ASP A 193 -3.64 -6.43 -12.27
N PHE A 194 -3.12 -7.48 -12.90
CA PHE A 194 -1.76 -7.96 -12.69
C PHE A 194 -0.69 -6.99 -13.19
N GLN A 195 -0.99 -6.23 -14.25
CA GLN A 195 -0.06 -5.24 -14.81
C GLN A 195 0.19 -4.12 -13.82
N ARG A 196 -0.88 -3.59 -13.21
CA ARG A 196 -0.81 -2.55 -12.19
C ARG A 196 -0.06 -3.00 -10.94
N GLU A 197 -0.26 -4.23 -10.50
CA GLU A 197 0.48 -4.80 -9.36
C GLU A 197 2.00 -4.82 -9.61
N LEU A 198 2.43 -5.25 -10.80
CA LEU A 198 3.85 -5.27 -11.15
C LEU A 198 4.42 -3.86 -11.40
N TYR A 199 3.62 -2.96 -11.98
CA TYR A 199 3.97 -1.56 -12.15
C TYR A 199 4.32 -0.90 -10.81
N PHE A 200 3.45 -1.01 -9.80
CA PHE A 200 3.73 -0.46 -8.47
C PHE A 200 4.84 -1.21 -7.71
N ALA A 201 5.16 -2.45 -8.10
CA ALA A 201 6.34 -3.16 -7.63
C ALA A 201 7.65 -2.75 -8.33
N GLY A 202 7.56 -1.89 -9.35
CA GLY A 202 8.68 -1.44 -10.19
C GLY A 202 9.18 -2.51 -11.17
N ILE A 203 8.39 -3.55 -11.44
CA ILE A 203 8.73 -4.65 -12.35
C ILE A 203 8.13 -4.34 -13.72
N ALA A 204 9.00 -4.04 -14.68
CA ALA A 204 8.61 -3.56 -15.99
C ALA A 204 8.44 -4.64 -17.06
N ALA A 205 9.03 -5.83 -16.85
CA ALA A 205 8.89 -6.94 -17.78
C ALA A 205 8.97 -8.29 -17.07
N VAL A 206 8.40 -9.30 -17.72
CA VAL A 206 8.46 -10.71 -17.31
C VAL A 206 9.13 -11.53 -18.39
N GLY A 207 9.88 -12.57 -18.02
CA GLY A 207 10.59 -13.37 -19.01
C GLY A 207 11.08 -14.71 -18.49
N TYR A 208 11.79 -15.41 -19.36
CA TYR A 208 12.46 -16.67 -19.03
C TYR A 208 13.86 -16.67 -19.64
N ALA A 209 14.80 -17.28 -18.91
CA ALA A 209 16.18 -17.40 -19.33
C ALA A 209 16.36 -18.57 -20.29
N PHE A 210 17.20 -18.36 -21.31
CA PHE A 210 17.77 -19.39 -22.15
C PHE A 210 19.12 -19.82 -21.57
N GLY A 211 19.13 -20.97 -20.89
CA GLY A 211 20.31 -21.53 -20.26
C GLY A 211 20.53 -21.06 -18.81
N ALA A 212 21.65 -21.50 -18.23
CA ALA A 212 22.03 -21.19 -16.86
C ALA A 212 22.39 -19.71 -16.70
N ALA A 213 21.93 -19.09 -15.61
CA ALA A 213 22.43 -17.78 -15.20
C ALA A 213 23.85 -17.91 -14.67
N HIS A 214 24.76 -17.05 -15.15
CA HIS A 214 26.15 -17.05 -14.71
C HIS A 214 26.34 -15.92 -13.70
N ARG A 215 26.96 -16.23 -12.56
CA ARG A 215 27.36 -15.21 -11.58
C ARG A 215 28.56 -14.45 -12.13
N SER A 216 28.38 -13.18 -12.45
CA SER A 216 29.41 -12.31 -13.04
C SER A 216 30.16 -11.48 -12.00
N GLY A 217 29.77 -11.52 -10.73
CA GLY A 217 30.46 -10.85 -9.63
C GLY A 217 29.87 -11.17 -8.24
N GLY A 218 30.66 -10.93 -7.20
CA GLY A 218 30.20 -10.99 -5.80
C GLY A 218 29.21 -9.86 -5.47
N PRO A 219 28.48 -9.97 -4.34
CA PRO A 219 27.59 -8.91 -3.91
C PRO A 219 28.36 -7.60 -3.76
N ASP A 220 27.81 -6.52 -4.32
CA ASP A 220 28.37 -5.18 -4.20
C ASP A 220 28.49 -4.79 -2.71
N ASP A 221 29.55 -4.08 -2.34
CA ASP A 221 29.97 -3.85 -0.94
C ASP A 221 28.96 -3.02 -0.12
N SER A 222 27.93 -2.49 -0.78
CA SER A 222 26.75 -1.89 -0.17
C SER A 222 25.85 -2.94 0.50
N ARG A 223 26.28 -3.54 1.61
CA ARG A 223 25.46 -4.42 2.46
C ARG A 223 24.38 -3.63 3.20
N GLY A 224 23.31 -3.29 2.49
CA GLY A 224 22.12 -2.69 3.11
C GLY A 224 21.36 -3.70 3.96
N TRP A 225 20.76 -3.25 5.08
CA TRP A 225 19.91 -4.08 5.95
C TRP A 225 18.77 -4.81 5.20
N ARG A 226 18.28 -4.21 4.11
CA ARG A 226 17.26 -4.81 3.23
C ARG A 226 17.75 -6.08 2.55
N GLU A 227 19.04 -6.13 2.23
CA GLU A 227 19.65 -7.26 1.53
C GLU A 227 19.83 -8.45 2.46
N GLU A 228 20.34 -8.19 3.66
CA GLU A 228 20.47 -9.20 4.72
C GLU A 228 19.10 -9.77 5.12
N LEU A 229 18.06 -8.92 5.16
CA LEU A 229 16.69 -9.38 5.37
C LEU A 229 16.20 -10.33 4.27
N ARG A 230 16.51 -10.05 2.99
CA ARG A 230 16.13 -10.94 1.88
C ARG A 230 16.91 -12.25 1.88
N LYS A 231 18.19 -12.21 2.22
CA LYS A 231 19.00 -13.42 2.43
C LYS A 231 18.44 -14.26 3.57
N LEU A 232 18.20 -13.67 4.74
CA LEU A 232 17.57 -14.34 5.89
C LEU A 232 16.24 -14.99 5.49
N ARG A 233 15.38 -14.27 4.75
CA ARG A 233 14.11 -14.79 4.25
C ARG A 233 14.27 -15.99 3.34
N THR A 234 15.26 -15.93 2.44
CA THR A 234 15.57 -17.02 1.51
C THR A 234 16.09 -18.25 2.24
N GLU A 235 16.96 -18.05 3.22
CA GLU A 235 17.49 -19.12 4.06
C GLU A 235 16.40 -19.76 4.93
N MET A 236 15.50 -18.96 5.52
CA MET A 236 14.33 -19.48 6.23
C MET A 236 13.45 -20.33 5.32
N THR A 237 13.13 -19.88 4.12
CA THR A 237 12.36 -20.67 3.14
C THR A 237 13.06 -21.98 2.80
N ARG A 238 14.38 -21.94 2.60
CA ARG A 238 15.17 -23.15 2.31
C ARG A 238 15.12 -24.15 3.45
N ARG A 239 15.31 -23.69 4.69
CA ARG A 239 15.23 -24.54 5.89
C ARG A 239 13.84 -25.13 6.08
N ILE A 240 12.78 -24.33 5.88
CA ILE A 240 11.40 -24.82 5.97
C ILE A 240 11.17 -25.91 4.92
N ALA A 241 11.60 -25.70 3.67
CA ALA A 241 11.47 -26.70 2.60
C ALA A 241 12.29 -27.97 2.86
N ALA A 242 13.42 -27.87 3.56
CA ALA A 242 14.24 -29.03 3.92
C ALA A 242 13.62 -29.86 5.05
N VAL A 243 12.91 -29.24 6.01
CA VAL A 243 12.31 -29.93 7.16
C VAL A 243 10.89 -30.42 6.86
N LEU A 244 10.10 -29.64 6.11
CA LEU A 244 8.76 -30.01 5.66
C LEU A 244 8.78 -30.20 4.13
N PRO A 245 8.94 -31.44 3.63
CA PRO A 245 8.83 -31.69 2.20
C PRO A 245 7.38 -31.53 1.71
N GLY A 246 7.22 -31.19 0.43
CA GLY A 246 5.93 -31.13 -0.25
C GLY A 246 5.10 -29.87 0.03
N SER A 247 3.78 -30.01 -0.14
CA SER A 247 2.82 -28.89 -0.09
C SER A 247 2.78 -28.18 1.26
N ALA A 248 2.96 -28.92 2.37
CA ALA A 248 2.99 -28.37 3.72
C ALA A 248 4.13 -27.35 3.91
N GLY A 249 5.34 -27.68 3.42
CA GLY A 249 6.47 -26.75 3.46
C GLY A 249 6.26 -25.52 2.59
N GLY A 250 5.59 -25.69 1.45
CA GLY A 250 5.18 -24.58 0.59
C GLY A 250 4.22 -23.60 1.28
N VAL A 251 3.18 -24.13 1.93
CA VAL A 251 2.21 -23.32 2.68
C VAL A 251 2.87 -22.65 3.90
N ALA A 252 3.69 -23.38 4.66
CA ALA A 252 4.42 -22.83 5.80
C ALA A 252 5.39 -21.72 5.38
N SER A 253 6.13 -21.91 4.28
CA SER A 253 7.00 -20.89 3.71
C SER A 253 6.22 -19.64 3.31
N ALA A 254 5.05 -19.81 2.70
CA ALA A 254 4.19 -18.70 2.31
C ALA A 254 3.65 -17.91 3.51
N LEU A 255 3.30 -18.58 4.60
CA LEU A 255 2.77 -17.94 5.81
C LEU A 255 3.85 -17.27 6.66
N ILE A 256 5.08 -17.78 6.66
CA ILE A 256 6.18 -17.24 7.48
C ILE A 256 6.97 -16.18 6.71
N THR A 257 7.38 -16.51 5.49
CA THR A 257 8.31 -15.70 4.68
C THR A 257 7.63 -14.95 3.53
N GLY A 258 6.34 -15.17 3.30
CA GLY A 258 5.60 -14.60 2.16
C GLY A 258 5.92 -15.24 0.80
N LYS A 259 6.88 -16.17 0.74
CA LYS A 259 7.30 -16.83 -0.51
C LYS A 259 6.33 -17.96 -0.87
N ARG A 260 5.65 -17.80 -2.01
CA ARG A 260 4.63 -18.76 -2.49
C ARG A 260 5.11 -19.69 -3.60
N GLY A 261 6.34 -19.53 -4.06
CA GLY A 261 6.82 -20.25 -5.24
C GLY A 261 6.88 -21.76 -5.04
N THR A 262 7.08 -22.22 -3.81
CA THR A 262 7.15 -23.63 -3.41
C THR A 262 5.79 -24.33 -3.27
N ILE A 263 4.68 -23.60 -3.42
CA ILE A 263 3.33 -24.18 -3.38
C ILE A 263 3.02 -24.77 -4.75
N SER A 264 2.66 -26.06 -4.78
CA SER A 264 2.34 -26.74 -6.04
C SER A 264 1.09 -26.18 -6.70
N GLU A 265 1.02 -26.26 -8.03
CA GLU A 265 -0.17 -25.83 -8.78
C GLU A 265 -1.40 -26.67 -8.39
N GLU A 266 -1.22 -27.96 -8.11
CA GLU A 266 -2.28 -28.83 -7.57
C GLU A 266 -2.79 -28.31 -6.22
N THR A 267 -1.89 -27.98 -5.29
CA THR A 267 -2.29 -27.39 -3.99
C THR A 267 -3.00 -26.06 -4.19
N LYS A 268 -2.49 -25.19 -5.07
CA LYS A 268 -3.16 -23.92 -5.39
C LYS A 268 -4.56 -24.15 -5.94
N GLN A 269 -4.74 -25.18 -6.78
CA GLN A 269 -6.03 -25.54 -7.33
C GLN A 269 -6.99 -26.05 -6.25
N SER A 270 -6.56 -26.97 -5.38
CA SER A 270 -7.39 -27.44 -4.26
C SER A 270 -7.82 -26.32 -3.31
N PHE A 271 -6.95 -25.35 -3.04
CA PHE A 271 -7.31 -24.16 -2.26
C PHE A 271 -8.27 -23.24 -3.02
N ARG A 272 -8.21 -23.16 -4.35
CA ARG A 272 -9.19 -22.42 -5.16
C ARG A 272 -10.54 -23.11 -5.14
N ASP A 273 -10.58 -24.42 -5.31
CA ASP A 273 -11.80 -25.21 -5.39
C ASP A 273 -12.54 -25.23 -4.04
N SER A 274 -11.80 -25.24 -2.93
CA SER A 274 -12.36 -25.08 -1.57
C SER A 274 -12.71 -23.64 -1.19
N GLY A 275 -12.45 -22.65 -2.07
CA GLY A 275 -12.64 -21.23 -1.77
C GLY A 275 -11.63 -20.63 -0.79
N LEU A 276 -10.66 -21.42 -0.30
CA LEU A 276 -9.64 -21.03 0.69
C LEU A 276 -8.42 -20.33 0.08
N SER A 277 -8.41 -20.05 -1.22
CA SER A 277 -7.30 -19.38 -1.91
C SER A 277 -6.87 -18.05 -1.28
N HIS A 278 -7.78 -17.39 -0.56
CA HIS A 278 -7.51 -16.16 0.18
C HIS A 278 -6.66 -16.38 1.44
N LEU A 279 -6.64 -17.58 2.03
CA LEU A 279 -5.80 -17.93 3.19
C LEU A 279 -4.32 -18.12 2.80
N LEU A 280 -4.03 -18.46 1.54
CA LEU A 280 -2.67 -18.54 1.00
C LEU A 280 -2.01 -17.16 0.88
N ALA A 281 -2.81 -16.09 0.91
CA ALA A 281 -2.29 -14.77 1.18
C ALA A 281 -2.28 -14.57 2.70
N ILE A 282 -1.15 -14.10 3.25
CA ILE A 282 -1.07 -13.69 4.66
C ILE A 282 -2.24 -12.73 4.91
N ALA A 283 -3.30 -13.26 5.52
CA ALA A 283 -4.50 -12.49 5.80
C ALA A 283 -4.16 -11.54 6.95
N GLY A 284 -4.70 -10.32 6.92
CA GLY A 284 -4.51 -9.37 8.01
C GLY A 284 -4.94 -9.93 9.38
N LEU A 285 -5.83 -10.93 9.37
CA LEU A 285 -6.21 -11.73 10.53
C LEU A 285 -5.01 -12.44 11.19
N HIS A 286 -4.09 -13.03 10.42
CA HIS A 286 -2.91 -13.70 10.99
C HIS A 286 -2.06 -12.71 11.79
N LEU A 287 -1.83 -11.51 11.24
CA LEU A 287 -1.06 -10.49 11.92
C LEU A 287 -1.77 -9.97 13.18
N GLY A 288 -3.10 -9.84 13.13
CA GLY A 288 -3.91 -9.50 14.30
C GLY A 288 -3.86 -10.58 15.40
N LEU A 289 -3.95 -11.86 15.02
CA LEU A 289 -3.86 -12.99 15.94
C LEU A 289 -2.48 -13.07 16.60
N VAL A 290 -1.41 -12.92 15.80
CA VAL A 290 -0.03 -12.85 16.31
C VAL A 290 0.11 -11.67 17.28
N GLY A 291 -0.42 -10.49 16.91
CA GLY A 291 -0.40 -9.31 17.77
C GLY A 291 -1.11 -9.54 19.11
N ALA A 292 -2.33 -10.07 19.07
CA ALA A 292 -3.09 -10.41 20.27
C ALA A 292 -2.35 -11.45 21.14
N PHE A 293 -1.87 -12.54 20.54
CA PHE A 293 -1.13 -13.58 21.25
C PHE A 293 0.11 -13.02 21.95
N VAL A 294 0.95 -12.27 21.23
CA VAL A 294 2.16 -11.66 21.81
C VAL A 294 1.80 -10.68 22.92
N PHE A 295 0.79 -9.84 22.71
CA PHE A 295 0.33 -8.88 23.71
C PHE A 295 -0.13 -9.58 25.00
N PHE A 296 -0.98 -10.59 24.89
CA PHE A 296 -1.49 -11.32 26.06
C PHE A 296 -0.40 -12.18 26.72
N ALA A 297 0.50 -12.80 25.96
CA ALA A 297 1.59 -13.59 26.50
C ALA A 297 2.59 -12.72 27.28
N VAL A 298 3.01 -11.58 26.70
CA VAL A 298 3.91 -10.62 27.35
C VAL A 298 3.23 -10.01 28.57
N ARG A 299 1.98 -9.57 28.43
CA ARG A 299 1.21 -9.01 29.55
C ARG A 299 1.02 -10.04 30.67
N GLY A 300 0.71 -11.28 30.34
CA GLY A 300 0.56 -12.38 31.28
C GLY A 300 1.87 -12.66 32.02
N GLY A 301 2.97 -12.83 31.28
CA GLY A 301 4.30 -13.04 31.85
C GLY A 301 4.74 -11.91 32.78
N LEU A 302 4.52 -10.65 32.41
CA LEU A 302 4.81 -9.51 33.28
C LEU A 302 3.87 -9.43 34.49
N ALA A 303 2.63 -9.89 34.36
CA ALA A 303 1.67 -9.94 35.47
C ALA A 303 2.01 -11.03 36.49
N LEU A 304 2.73 -12.08 36.10
CA LEU A 304 3.24 -13.11 37.02
C LEU A 304 4.34 -12.59 37.95
N ILE A 305 4.92 -11.42 37.69
CA ILE A 305 5.99 -10.81 38.50
C ILE A 305 5.41 -9.62 39.29
N PRO A 306 5.05 -9.78 40.57
CA PRO A 306 4.34 -8.74 41.34
C PRO A 306 5.10 -7.42 41.43
N SER A 307 6.43 -7.49 41.52
CA SER A 307 7.32 -6.33 41.63
C SER A 307 7.32 -5.45 40.38
N ILE A 308 7.12 -6.02 39.19
CA ILE A 308 6.99 -5.27 37.93
C ILE A 308 5.56 -4.79 37.76
N ALA A 309 4.59 -5.63 38.15
CA ALA A 309 3.17 -5.34 37.96
C ALA A 309 2.66 -4.14 38.74
N LEU A 310 3.20 -3.91 39.94
CA LEU A 310 2.82 -2.80 40.82
C LEU A 310 3.58 -1.50 40.52
N ARG A 311 4.71 -1.54 39.79
CA ARG A 311 5.61 -0.40 39.60
C ARG A 311 5.63 0.17 38.19
N TYR A 312 5.29 -0.63 37.18
CA TYR A 312 5.37 -0.23 35.77
C TYR A 312 4.05 -0.42 35.03
N PRO A 313 3.76 0.42 34.02
CA PRO A 313 2.57 0.25 33.18
C PRO A 313 2.73 -0.96 32.25
N ILE A 314 2.46 -2.17 32.76
CA ILE A 314 2.60 -3.45 32.03
C ILE A 314 1.92 -3.40 30.66
N LYS A 315 0.74 -2.78 30.58
CA LYS A 315 -0.04 -2.66 29.33
C LYS A 315 0.74 -1.92 28.24
N LYS A 316 1.47 -0.85 28.60
CA LYS A 316 2.28 -0.07 27.65
C LYS A 316 3.51 -0.83 27.20
N ILE A 317 4.19 -1.52 28.11
CA ILE A 317 5.34 -2.36 27.79
C ILE A 317 4.92 -3.49 26.85
N ALA A 318 3.81 -4.17 27.15
CA ALA A 318 3.28 -5.22 26.29
C ALA A 318 2.90 -4.70 24.90
N ALA A 319 2.20 -3.56 24.81
CA ALA A 319 1.85 -2.96 23.52
C ALA A 319 3.09 -2.55 22.70
N GLY A 320 4.10 -1.94 23.36
CA GLY A 320 5.36 -1.56 22.71
C GLY A 320 6.13 -2.77 22.19
N LEU A 321 6.25 -3.84 22.99
CA LEU A 321 6.93 -5.06 22.56
C LEU A 321 6.17 -5.76 21.42
N THR A 322 4.84 -5.80 21.49
CA THR A 322 4.02 -6.34 20.40
C THR A 322 4.23 -5.58 19.10
N LEU A 323 4.29 -4.24 19.13
CA LEU A 323 4.59 -3.43 17.95
C LEU A 323 5.94 -3.79 17.33
N VAL A 324 6.97 -3.97 18.14
CA VAL A 324 8.30 -4.39 17.69
C VAL A 324 8.24 -5.77 17.03
N VAL A 325 7.57 -6.74 17.66
CA VAL A 325 7.41 -8.08 17.10
C VAL A 325 6.64 -8.07 15.78
N LEU A 326 5.55 -7.29 15.69
CA LEU A 326 4.79 -7.13 14.45
C LEU A 326 5.60 -6.45 13.34
N ALA A 327 6.45 -5.48 13.70
CA ALA A 327 7.35 -4.81 12.75
C ALA A 327 8.41 -5.79 12.23
N CYS A 328 9.03 -6.59 13.11
CA CYS A 328 9.94 -7.65 12.71
C CYS A 328 9.26 -8.67 11.79
N TYR A 329 8.03 -9.09 12.11
CA TYR A 329 7.26 -10.00 11.27
C TYR A 329 6.95 -9.39 9.90
N LEU A 330 6.54 -8.11 9.83
CA LEU A 330 6.31 -7.40 8.57
C LEU A 330 7.55 -7.41 7.67
N LEU A 331 8.72 -7.16 8.25
CA LEU A 331 10.00 -7.20 7.54
C LEU A 331 10.30 -8.62 7.03
N ILE A 332 10.18 -9.63 7.89
CA ILE A 332 10.44 -11.04 7.56
C ILE A 332 9.50 -11.55 6.47
N SER A 333 8.22 -11.17 6.51
CA SER A 333 7.23 -11.60 5.51
C SER A 333 7.41 -10.95 4.13
N GLY A 334 8.41 -10.07 3.97
CA GLY A 334 8.67 -9.35 2.72
C GLY A 334 7.82 -8.11 2.49
N ALA A 335 7.15 -7.60 3.53
CA ALA A 335 6.33 -6.39 3.48
C ALA A 335 5.36 -6.35 2.29
N ALA A 336 4.65 -7.45 2.02
CA ALA A 336 3.59 -7.46 1.00
C ALA A 336 2.52 -6.40 1.35
N ILE A 337 1.93 -5.77 0.33
CA ILE A 337 0.91 -4.70 0.50
C ILE A 337 -0.20 -5.12 1.51
N PRO A 338 -0.75 -6.35 1.48
CA PRO A 338 -1.74 -6.77 2.48
C PRO A 338 -1.20 -6.80 3.92
N THR A 339 0.04 -7.24 4.13
CA THR A 339 0.68 -7.30 5.45
C THR A 339 0.98 -5.89 5.97
N GLN A 340 1.40 -4.97 5.10
CA GLN A 340 1.61 -3.56 5.48
C GLN A 340 0.32 -2.94 6.01
N ARG A 341 -0.81 -3.14 5.32
CA ARG A 341 -2.12 -2.65 5.78
C ARG A 341 -2.48 -3.19 7.16
N ALA A 342 -2.34 -4.50 7.33
CA ALA A 342 -2.62 -5.15 8.60
C ALA A 342 -1.71 -4.62 9.71
N PHE A 343 -0.43 -4.37 9.41
CA PHE A 343 0.52 -3.82 10.36
C PHE A 343 0.12 -2.41 10.78
N VAL A 344 -0.25 -1.55 9.84
CA VAL A 344 -0.71 -0.19 10.16
C VAL A 344 -1.98 -0.22 11.02
N MET A 345 -2.97 -1.06 10.67
CA MET A 345 -4.20 -1.19 11.46
C MET A 345 -3.93 -1.70 12.88
N ASN A 346 -3.12 -2.74 13.05
CA ASN A 346 -2.69 -3.21 14.37
C ASN A 346 -1.87 -2.15 15.10
N GLY A 347 -1.01 -1.44 14.36
CA GLY A 347 -0.14 -0.41 14.86
C GLY A 347 -0.91 0.74 15.50
N ILE A 348 -1.99 1.17 14.86
CA ILE A 348 -2.91 2.18 15.39
C ILE A 348 -3.54 1.70 16.71
N VAL A 349 -4.00 0.45 16.77
CA VAL A 349 -4.60 -0.11 18.00
C VAL A 349 -3.59 -0.12 19.14
N PHE A 350 -2.39 -0.66 18.93
CA PHE A 350 -1.35 -0.70 19.97
C PHE A 350 -0.82 0.70 20.34
N THR A 351 -0.77 1.63 19.38
CA THR A 351 -0.43 3.04 19.65
C THR A 351 -1.52 3.71 20.50
N ALA A 352 -2.80 3.43 20.24
CA ALA A 352 -3.90 3.91 21.08
C ALA A 352 -3.82 3.37 22.51
N ILE A 353 -3.33 2.13 22.70
CA ILE A 353 -3.02 1.57 24.02
C ILE A 353 -1.87 2.33 24.69
N LEU A 354 -0.80 2.66 23.95
CA LEU A 354 0.36 3.41 24.49
C LEU A 354 0.00 4.81 24.99
N ILE A 355 -0.92 5.49 24.31
CA ILE A 355 -1.37 6.86 24.63
C ILE A 355 -2.54 6.86 25.65
N ASP A 356 -2.94 5.70 26.16
CA ASP A 356 -4.11 5.53 27.06
C ASP A 356 -5.42 6.07 26.47
N ARG A 357 -5.55 6.05 25.14
CA ARG A 357 -6.71 6.55 24.38
C ARG A 357 -7.49 5.42 23.71
N LEU A 358 -7.66 4.30 24.41
CA LEU A 358 -8.45 3.17 23.92
C LEU A 358 -9.97 3.40 24.09
N ARG A 359 -10.48 4.51 23.56
CA ARG A 359 -11.93 4.69 23.36
C ARG A 359 -12.24 4.32 21.91
N ILE A 360 -12.98 3.24 21.72
CA ILE A 360 -13.53 2.92 20.40
C ILE A 360 -14.54 4.03 20.08
N SER A 361 -14.18 4.90 19.14
CA SER A 361 -15.00 6.05 18.71
C SER A 361 -14.79 6.26 17.22
N MET A 362 -15.83 6.75 16.55
CA MET A 362 -15.79 7.08 15.14
C MET A 362 -14.61 8.01 14.78
N ARG A 363 -14.20 8.91 15.69
CA ARG A 363 -13.05 9.81 15.49
C ARG A 363 -11.72 9.07 15.34
N ILE A 364 -11.46 8.06 16.17
CA ILE A 364 -10.21 7.29 16.10
C ILE A 364 -10.19 6.42 14.83
N CYS A 365 -11.33 5.87 14.43
CA CYS A 365 -11.46 5.16 13.16
C CYS A 365 -11.18 6.08 11.95
N ALA A 366 -11.67 7.31 11.97
CA ALA A 366 -11.42 8.26 10.89
C ALA A 366 -9.94 8.68 10.79
N ILE A 367 -9.28 8.93 11.93
CA ILE A 367 -7.85 9.22 11.98
C ILE A 367 -7.03 8.02 11.48
N ALA A 368 -7.41 6.80 11.89
CA ALA A 368 -6.81 5.56 11.42
C ALA A 368 -6.85 5.43 9.89
N ALA A 369 -8.03 5.64 9.29
CA ALA A 369 -8.20 5.60 7.85
C ALA A 369 -7.32 6.64 7.14
N ALA A 370 -7.28 7.86 7.66
CA ALA A 370 -6.46 8.93 7.10
C ALA A 370 -4.97 8.60 7.12
N VAL A 371 -4.44 8.12 8.25
CA VAL A 371 -3.03 7.72 8.37
C VAL A 371 -2.68 6.60 7.40
N VAL A 372 -3.55 5.59 7.25
CA VAL A 372 -3.35 4.50 6.29
C VAL A 372 -3.27 5.04 4.86
N LEU A 373 -4.18 5.93 4.46
CA LEU A 373 -4.20 6.51 3.12
C LEU A 373 -3.02 7.44 2.84
N VAL A 374 -2.48 8.11 3.86
CA VAL A 374 -1.27 8.93 3.74
C VAL A 374 -0.02 8.05 3.55
N VAL A 375 0.06 6.90 4.23
CA VAL A 375 1.22 5.99 4.12
C VAL A 375 1.21 5.23 2.79
N ASP A 376 0.04 4.77 2.34
CA ASP A 376 -0.10 4.11 1.05
C ASP A 376 -1.47 4.43 0.42
N PRO A 377 -1.55 5.45 -0.46
CA PRO A 377 -2.81 5.86 -1.08
C PRO A 377 -3.39 4.79 -2.00
N SER A 378 -2.57 3.87 -2.53
CA SER A 378 -3.03 2.80 -3.42
C SER A 378 -3.99 1.81 -2.75
N VAL A 379 -4.02 1.80 -1.41
CA VAL A 379 -4.85 0.92 -0.58
C VAL A 379 -6.35 1.17 -0.75
N LEU A 380 -6.76 2.39 -1.13
CA LEU A 380 -8.18 2.76 -1.25
C LEU A 380 -8.97 1.84 -2.20
N VAL A 381 -8.34 1.43 -3.30
CA VAL A 381 -8.96 0.55 -4.33
C VAL A 381 -8.87 -0.93 -3.92
N GLY A 382 -8.15 -1.24 -2.83
CA GLY A 382 -8.03 -2.59 -2.31
C GLY A 382 -9.30 -3.05 -1.60
N VAL A 383 -9.88 -4.15 -2.07
CA VAL A 383 -11.07 -4.79 -1.48
C VAL A 383 -10.92 -5.03 0.04
N SER A 384 -9.74 -5.45 0.50
CA SER A 384 -9.51 -5.71 1.93
C SER A 384 -9.66 -4.46 2.80
N PHE A 385 -9.24 -3.29 2.30
CA PHE A 385 -9.38 -2.04 3.04
C PHE A 385 -10.83 -1.61 3.11
N GLN A 386 -11.53 -1.63 1.96
CA GLN A 386 -12.95 -1.28 1.87
C GLN A 386 -13.81 -2.14 2.80
N MET A 387 -13.62 -3.46 2.78
CA MET A 387 -14.38 -4.39 3.62
C MET A 387 -14.05 -4.22 5.11
N SER A 388 -12.76 -4.08 5.48
CA SER A 388 -12.37 -4.00 6.89
C SER A 388 -12.77 -2.68 7.53
N PHE A 389 -12.52 -1.55 6.86
CA PHE A 389 -12.96 -0.25 7.37
C PHE A 389 -14.48 -0.12 7.34
N GLY A 390 -15.15 -0.59 6.28
CA GLY A 390 -16.60 -0.61 6.20
C GLY A 390 -17.24 -1.38 7.36
N ALA A 391 -16.69 -2.56 7.70
CA ALA A 391 -17.16 -3.35 8.83
C ALA A 391 -16.95 -2.65 10.19
N VAL A 392 -15.78 -2.04 10.41
CA VAL A 392 -15.49 -1.31 11.66
C VAL A 392 -16.39 -0.07 11.78
N VAL A 393 -16.57 0.70 10.71
CA VAL A 393 -17.47 1.86 10.70
C VAL A 393 -18.91 1.43 10.95
N ALA A 394 -19.39 0.37 10.30
CA ALA A 394 -20.73 -0.16 10.52
C ALA A 394 -20.93 -0.62 11.98
N LEU A 395 -19.96 -1.35 12.54
CA LEU A 395 -20.01 -1.80 13.94
C LEU A 395 -20.06 -0.63 14.92
N ILE A 396 -19.19 0.38 14.75
CA ILE A 396 -19.15 1.55 15.62
C ILE A 396 -20.45 2.36 15.47
N ALA A 397 -20.95 2.56 14.25
CA ALA A 397 -22.19 3.29 14.01
C ALA A 397 -23.40 2.61 14.67
N VAL A 398 -23.50 1.27 14.57
CA VAL A 398 -24.52 0.48 15.26
C VAL A 398 -24.36 0.62 16.79
N TYR A 399 -23.15 0.47 17.31
CA TYR A 399 -22.89 0.58 18.74
C TYR A 399 -23.23 1.99 19.29
N GLU A 400 -22.89 3.05 18.57
CA GLU A 400 -23.24 4.43 18.95
C GLU A 400 -24.75 4.71 18.86
N THR A 401 -25.49 3.99 18.00
CA THR A 401 -26.94 4.17 17.84
C THR A 401 -27.76 3.38 18.87
N TYR A 402 -27.31 2.17 19.24
CA TYR A 402 -28.05 1.27 20.15
C TYR A 402 -27.46 1.18 21.57
N GLY A 403 -26.25 1.69 21.79
CA GLY A 403 -25.55 1.66 23.08
C GLY A 403 -25.71 2.94 23.92
N SER A 404 -26.37 3.98 23.39
CA SER A 404 -26.83 5.18 24.09
C SER A 404 -28.31 5.07 24.38
#